data_AF-V5B6W8-F1
#
_entry.id   AF-V5B6W8-F1
#
_cell.length_a   1.000
_cell.length_b   1.000
_cell.length_c   1.000
_cell.angle_alpha   90.00
_cell.angle_beta   90.00
_cell.angle_gamma   90.00
#
_symmetry.space_group_name_H-M   'P 1'
#
loop_
_entity.id
_entity.type
_entity.pdbx_description
1 polymer ?
#
loop_
_entity_poly.entity_id
_entity_poly.type
_entity_poly.pdbx_seq_one_letter_code
_entity_poly.pdbx_strand_id
1 'polypeptide(L)'
;MVSYKEGVTRDGRKRAPRVLFGVHTIRPFPWIRVALGVGAMAYVFRKQYLARYYISPEEQFLRKIVVAPYGVLGNQMTLQGSMVRAGSEPDENVVVVDSADLRHIFTTADGATGASGAIYNWLNLRGPFPDEVVKAVWRVCDAKWFRYGEKNVIHVIGPDFREGTWSEREAALELSRAYRNALHEFVMSEGDVLRVAPISHGVHSGPLYSQLPPITQSALSMAFEQLHIFDREYLLRQDKSIELCIFMNREWDMYMNVFKNQQKLLAF
;
A
#
# COMPACT_ATOMS: atom_id res chain seq x y z
N MET A 1 -35.83 -0.80 63.82
CA MET A 1 -36.57 0.19 64.63
C MET A 1 -36.38 1.54 63.96
N VAL A 2 -37.39 2.07 63.27
CA VAL A 2 -37.28 3.34 62.52
C VAL A 2 -37.70 4.48 63.43
N SER A 3 -36.79 5.40 63.74
CA SER A 3 -37.08 6.59 64.54
C SER A 3 -37.81 7.63 63.69
N TYR A 4 -38.84 8.25 64.23
CA TYR A 4 -39.60 9.34 63.59
C TYR A 4 -39.57 10.58 64.48
N LYS A 5 -39.42 11.76 63.88
CA LYS A 5 -39.51 13.04 64.61
C LYS A 5 -40.93 13.56 64.47
N GLU A 6 -41.71 13.53 65.56
CA GLU A 6 -43.01 14.19 65.59
C GLU A 6 -42.82 15.70 65.70
N GLY A 7 -43.47 16.44 64.81
CA GLY A 7 -43.47 17.90 64.82
C GLY A 7 -44.89 18.41 64.68
N VAL A 8 -45.31 19.25 65.62
CA VAL A 8 -46.63 19.91 65.61
C VAL A 8 -46.46 21.31 64.99
N THR A 9 -47.36 21.70 64.09
CA THR A 9 -47.39 23.09 63.61
C THR A 9 -47.87 24.04 64.70
N ARG A 10 -47.62 25.34 64.55
CA ARG A 10 -48.03 26.38 65.51
C ARG A 10 -49.55 26.40 65.77
N ASP A 11 -50.35 25.81 64.88
CA ASP A 11 -51.81 25.64 64.98
C ASP A 11 -52.25 24.26 65.51
N GLY A 12 -51.37 23.49 66.17
CA GLY A 12 -51.74 22.28 66.90
C GLY A 12 -52.06 21.03 66.07
N ARG A 13 -51.94 21.07 64.73
CA ARG A 13 -52.18 19.90 63.87
C ARG A 13 -50.91 19.03 63.75
N LYS A 14 -51.07 17.72 63.94
CA LYS A 14 -49.99 16.73 63.78
C LYS A 14 -49.55 16.67 62.31
N ARG A 15 -48.26 16.92 62.02
CA ARG A 15 -47.69 16.68 60.69
C ARG A 15 -47.36 15.20 60.50
N ALA A 16 -47.49 14.73 59.26
CA ALA A 16 -47.11 13.37 58.89
C ALA A 16 -45.64 13.07 59.28
N PRO A 17 -45.36 11.88 59.83
CA PRO A 17 -44.04 11.54 60.34
C PRO A 17 -43.03 11.43 59.19
N ARG A 18 -41.92 12.19 59.30
CA ARG A 18 -40.79 12.08 58.37
C ARG A 18 -39.82 11.01 58.87
N VAL A 19 -39.50 10.06 58.00
CA VAL A 19 -38.53 8.98 58.24
C VAL A 19 -37.14 9.61 58.47
N LEU A 20 -36.50 9.36 59.62
CA LEU A 20 -35.20 9.96 59.97
C LEU A 20 -34.00 9.34 59.26
N PHE A 21 -34.16 8.17 58.65
CA PHE A 21 -33.08 7.47 57.95
C PHE A 21 -33.45 7.20 56.49
N GLY A 22 -32.62 7.69 55.56
CA GLY A 22 -32.59 7.18 54.18
C GLY A 22 -32.87 8.17 53.03
N VAL A 23 -32.77 9.49 53.19
CA VAL A 23 -33.00 10.42 52.05
C VAL A 23 -31.88 11.45 51.86
N HIS A 24 -30.63 11.00 51.95
CA HIS A 24 -29.50 11.69 51.33
C HIS A 24 -28.79 10.78 50.31
N THR A 25 -29.56 10.02 49.53
CA THR A 25 -29.09 9.72 48.18
C THR A 25 -29.19 11.02 47.41
N ILE A 26 -28.09 11.79 47.36
CA ILE A 26 -27.92 12.83 46.35
C ILE A 26 -27.96 12.07 45.03
N ARG A 27 -29.16 11.92 44.46
CA ARG A 27 -29.30 11.39 43.10
C ARG A 27 -28.46 12.35 42.26
N PRO A 28 -27.44 11.87 41.54
CA PRO A 28 -26.64 12.74 40.69
C PRO A 28 -27.63 13.52 39.82
N PHE A 29 -27.48 14.84 39.82
CA PHE A 29 -28.40 15.77 39.16
C PHE A 29 -28.71 15.24 37.75
N PRO A 30 -29.95 15.36 37.23
CA PRO A 30 -30.38 14.74 35.98
C PRO A 30 -29.37 14.86 34.82
N TRP A 31 -28.68 16.00 34.73
CA TRP A 31 -27.64 16.30 33.77
C TRP A 31 -26.45 15.34 33.77
N ILE A 32 -26.03 14.79 34.91
CA ILE A 32 -24.91 13.82 34.98
C ILE A 32 -25.32 12.51 34.31
N ARG A 33 -26.56 12.06 34.49
CA ARG A 33 -27.09 10.85 33.83
C ARG A 33 -27.27 11.06 32.33
N VAL A 34 -27.72 12.25 31.92
CA VAL A 34 -27.80 12.62 30.51
C VAL A 34 -26.40 12.65 29.89
N ALA A 35 -25.42 13.26 30.56
CA ALA A 35 -24.03 13.30 30.08
C ALA A 35 -23.41 11.90 29.97
N LEU A 36 -23.62 11.02 30.96
CA LEU A 36 -23.19 9.62 30.90
C LEU A 36 -23.89 8.85 29.77
N GLY A 37 -25.20 9.06 29.57
CA GLY A 37 -25.96 8.45 28.49
C GLY A 37 -25.48 8.89 27.11
N VAL A 38 -25.29 10.19 26.91
CA VAL A 38 -24.74 10.75 25.66
C VAL A 38 -23.30 10.28 25.44
N GLY A 39 -22.46 10.25 26.47
CA GLY A 39 -21.09 9.74 26.39
C GLY A 39 -21.03 8.26 26.01
N ALA A 40 -21.88 7.43 26.61
CA ALA A 40 -21.99 6.01 26.26
C ALA A 40 -22.48 5.82 24.82
N MET A 41 -23.47 6.62 24.40
CA MET A 41 -23.99 6.59 23.03
C MET A 41 -22.92 7.02 22.02
N ALA A 42 -22.20 8.10 22.29
CA ALA A 42 -21.08 8.57 21.47
C ALA A 42 -19.95 7.54 21.40
N TYR A 43 -19.65 6.84 22.49
CA TYR A 43 -18.67 5.75 22.49
C TYR A 43 -19.12 4.58 21.62
N VAL A 44 -20.39 4.14 21.74
CA VAL A 44 -20.96 3.07 20.90
C VAL A 44 -20.98 3.48 19.43
N PHE A 45 -21.44 4.69 19.12
CA PHE A 45 -21.40 5.25 17.77
C PHE A 45 -19.99 5.31 17.22
N ARG A 46 -19.00 5.79 18.00
CA ARG A 46 -17.60 5.81 17.58
C ARG A 46 -17.05 4.41 17.35
N LYS A 47 -17.38 3.43 18.20
CA LYS A 47 -16.94 2.05 18.01
C LYS A 47 -17.57 1.42 16.77
N GLN A 48 -18.86 1.64 16.53
CA GLN A 48 -19.55 1.18 15.33
C GLN A 48 -19.02 1.88 14.08
N TYR A 49 -18.76 3.19 14.15
CA TYR A 49 -18.17 3.96 13.07
C TYR A 49 -16.77 3.44 12.74
N LEU A 50 -15.89 3.29 13.73
CA LEU A 50 -14.57 2.71 13.51
C LEU A 50 -14.67 1.28 12.98
N ALA A 51 -15.55 0.42 13.50
CA ALA A 51 -15.71 -0.93 12.96
C ALA A 51 -16.22 -0.95 11.51
N ARG A 52 -16.99 0.06 11.10
CA ARG A 52 -17.59 0.16 9.76
C ARG A 52 -16.69 0.87 8.74
N TYR A 53 -15.81 1.76 9.21
CA TYR A 53 -14.93 2.58 8.37
C TYR A 53 -13.44 2.31 8.62
N TYR A 54 -13.08 1.28 9.40
CA TYR A 54 -11.70 0.84 9.54
C TYR A 54 -11.26 0.17 8.25
N ILE A 55 -10.33 0.82 7.56
CA ILE A 55 -9.66 0.28 6.37
C ILE A 55 -8.36 -0.36 6.86
N SER A 56 -8.13 -1.63 6.51
CA SER A 56 -6.88 -2.30 6.89
C SER A 56 -5.67 -1.57 6.29
N PRO A 57 -4.49 -1.58 6.93
CA PRO A 57 -3.29 -0.99 6.35
C PRO A 57 -2.96 -1.53 4.95
N GLU A 58 -3.24 -2.82 4.72
CA GLU A 58 -3.10 -3.48 3.42
C GLU A 58 -4.02 -2.87 2.37
N GLU A 59 -5.30 -2.67 2.69
CA GLU A 59 -6.25 -2.06 1.77
C GLU A 59 -5.93 -0.58 1.51
N GLN A 60 -5.44 0.15 2.54
CA GLN A 60 -4.91 1.51 2.36
C GLN A 60 -3.73 1.52 1.38
N PHE A 61 -2.81 0.56 1.50
CA PHE A 61 -1.69 0.42 0.59
C PHE A 61 -2.13 0.13 -0.84
N LEU A 62 -3.04 -0.83 -1.06
CA LEU A 62 -3.49 -1.16 -2.42
C LEU A 62 -4.25 0.01 -3.09
N ARG A 63 -5.02 0.79 -2.32
CA ARG A 63 -5.68 2.01 -2.81
C ARG A 63 -4.72 3.11 -3.21
N LYS A 64 -3.52 3.10 -2.63
CA LYS A 64 -2.46 4.07 -2.90
C LYS A 64 -1.73 3.80 -4.21
N ILE A 65 -1.80 2.57 -4.71
CA ILE A 65 -1.21 2.19 -5.99
C ILE A 65 -2.07 2.77 -7.11
N VAL A 66 -1.48 3.69 -7.86
CA VAL A 66 -2.09 4.30 -9.04
C VAL A 66 -1.60 3.56 -10.26
N VAL A 67 -2.50 2.92 -11.00
CA VAL A 67 -2.15 2.40 -12.33
C VAL A 67 -1.92 3.62 -13.24
N ALA A 68 -0.79 3.69 -13.93
CA ALA A 68 -0.35 4.85 -14.72
C ALA A 68 -0.10 4.47 -16.21
N PRO A 69 -0.68 5.19 -17.20
CA PRO A 69 -0.78 4.71 -18.59
C PRO A 69 0.49 5.00 -19.39
N TYR A 70 1.64 4.67 -18.80
CA TYR A 70 2.96 4.82 -19.38
C TYR A 70 3.91 3.84 -18.70
N GLY A 71 5.01 3.50 -19.37
CA GLY A 71 6.13 2.77 -18.77
C GLY A 71 6.92 3.66 -17.82
N VAL A 72 7.84 3.08 -17.04
CA VAL A 72 8.53 3.75 -15.93
C VAL A 72 9.27 5.06 -16.29
N LEU A 73 9.63 5.26 -17.57
CA LEU A 73 10.25 6.49 -18.08
C LEU A 73 9.25 7.50 -18.70
N GLY A 74 7.93 7.29 -18.56
CA GLY A 74 6.88 8.17 -19.06
C GLY A 74 6.49 7.95 -20.53
N ASN A 75 7.10 6.98 -21.23
CA ASN A 75 6.74 6.62 -22.60
C ASN A 75 5.65 5.53 -22.63
N GLN A 76 4.76 5.57 -23.61
CA GLN A 76 3.70 4.57 -23.83
C GLN A 76 3.75 4.05 -25.27
N MET A 77 3.46 2.76 -25.47
CA MET A 77 3.20 2.20 -26.79
C MET A 77 1.69 2.24 -27.09
N THR A 78 1.31 2.96 -28.14
CA THR A 78 -0.09 3.04 -28.58
C THR A 78 -0.54 1.74 -29.26
N LEU A 79 -1.85 1.59 -29.46
CA LEU A 79 -2.42 0.44 -30.18
C LEU A 79 -1.90 0.30 -31.63
N GLN A 80 -1.46 1.40 -32.22
CA GLN A 80 -0.87 1.47 -33.57
C GLN A 80 0.63 1.12 -33.58
N GLY A 81 1.22 0.79 -32.42
CA GLY A 81 2.65 0.50 -32.27
C GLY A 81 3.54 1.73 -32.24
N SER A 82 2.97 2.93 -32.18
CA SER A 82 3.75 4.18 -32.08
C SER A 82 4.11 4.50 -30.63
N MET A 83 5.28 5.08 -30.43
CA MET A 83 5.74 5.53 -29.11
C MET A 83 5.28 6.96 -28.87
N VAL A 84 4.61 7.21 -27.74
CA VAL A 84 4.15 8.53 -27.33
C VAL A 84 4.63 8.83 -25.91
N ARG A 85 5.01 10.07 -25.63
CA ARG A 85 5.31 10.52 -24.26
C ARG A 85 4.00 10.84 -23.55
N ALA A 86 3.55 9.96 -22.67
CA ALA A 86 2.29 10.10 -21.93
C ALA A 86 2.48 10.54 -20.46
N GLY A 87 3.69 10.39 -19.91
CA GLY A 87 4.08 10.88 -18.59
C GLY A 87 5.38 11.69 -18.65
N SER A 88 5.68 12.43 -17.58
CA SER A 88 6.97 13.13 -17.43
C SER A 88 8.12 12.14 -17.34
N GLU A 89 9.31 12.58 -17.75
CA GLU A 89 10.53 11.84 -17.44
C GLU A 89 10.74 11.81 -15.91
N PRO A 90 11.28 10.72 -15.34
CA PRO A 90 11.58 10.65 -13.91
C PRO A 90 12.56 11.76 -13.48
N ASP A 91 12.20 12.49 -12.43
CA ASP A 91 13.07 13.46 -11.78
C ASP A 91 13.82 12.82 -10.58
N GLU A 92 14.53 13.64 -9.80
CA GLU A 92 15.29 13.19 -8.62
C GLU A 92 14.42 12.54 -7.53
N ASN A 93 13.13 12.88 -7.45
CA ASN A 93 12.21 12.33 -6.46
C ASN A 93 11.55 11.03 -6.93
N VAL A 94 11.71 10.67 -8.21
CA VAL A 94 11.13 9.46 -8.77
C VAL A 94 12.16 8.33 -8.74
N VAL A 95 11.77 7.23 -8.10
CA VAL A 95 12.55 6.00 -8.04
C VAL A 95 11.97 5.03 -9.07
N VAL A 96 12.80 4.67 -10.06
CA VAL A 96 12.41 3.77 -11.14
C VAL A 96 12.79 2.33 -10.80
N VAL A 97 11.84 1.40 -10.91
CA VAL A 97 12.15 -0.03 -10.79
C VAL A 97 12.56 -0.60 -12.14
N ASP A 98 13.75 -1.17 -12.18
CA ASP A 98 14.28 -1.96 -13.28
C ASP A 98 14.09 -3.44 -12.98
N SER A 99 13.25 -4.12 -13.76
CA SER A 99 13.13 -5.59 -13.74
C SER A 99 14.29 -6.22 -14.53
N ALA A 100 15.48 -6.20 -13.93
CA ALA A 100 16.72 -6.61 -14.54
C ALA A 100 16.82 -8.14 -14.75
N ASP A 101 17.72 -8.53 -15.64
CA ASP A 101 18.18 -9.91 -15.80
C ASP A 101 19.55 -10.05 -15.10
N LEU A 102 19.74 -11.14 -14.34
CA LEU A 102 21.01 -11.48 -13.70
C LEU A 102 22.16 -11.47 -14.69
N ARG A 103 21.92 -11.88 -15.94
CA ARG A 103 22.94 -11.85 -16.99
C ARG A 103 23.50 -10.44 -17.19
N HIS A 104 22.64 -9.41 -17.22
CA HIS A 104 23.07 -8.04 -17.43
C HIS A 104 23.78 -7.49 -16.20
N ILE A 105 23.26 -7.76 -15.00
CA ILE A 105 23.89 -7.35 -13.74
C ILE A 105 25.32 -7.89 -13.63
N PHE A 106 25.57 -9.16 -13.97
CA PHE A 106 26.89 -9.78 -13.84
C PHE A 106 27.88 -9.52 -14.97
N THR A 107 27.40 -9.16 -16.17
CA THR A 107 28.28 -9.00 -17.34
C THR A 107 28.37 -7.54 -17.78
N THR A 108 27.30 -7.02 -18.38
CA THR A 108 27.21 -5.64 -18.86
C THR A 108 25.76 -5.24 -19.08
N ALA A 109 25.48 -3.95 -18.89
CA ALA A 109 24.22 -3.33 -19.29
C ALA A 109 24.00 -3.33 -20.82
N ASP A 110 25.05 -3.51 -21.61
CA ASP A 110 24.93 -3.50 -23.06
C ASP A 110 24.09 -4.67 -23.60
N GLY A 111 23.33 -4.38 -24.66
CA GLY A 111 22.47 -5.36 -25.32
C GLY A 111 21.15 -5.64 -24.60
N ALA A 112 20.87 -4.98 -23.47
CA ALA A 112 19.57 -5.06 -22.83
C ALA A 112 18.47 -4.49 -23.73
N THR A 113 17.31 -5.13 -23.70
CA THR A 113 16.13 -4.74 -24.51
C THR A 113 14.94 -4.43 -23.60
N GLY A 114 13.81 -4.00 -24.19
CA GLY A 114 12.59 -3.71 -23.44
C GLY A 114 12.76 -2.55 -22.44
N ALA A 115 12.14 -2.71 -21.25
CA ALA A 115 12.17 -1.69 -20.21
C ALA A 115 13.59 -1.47 -19.66
N SER A 116 14.31 -2.53 -19.31
CA SER A 116 15.68 -2.45 -18.79
C SER A 116 16.63 -1.79 -19.77
N GLY A 117 16.56 -2.15 -21.06
CA GLY A 117 17.34 -1.48 -22.10
C GLY A 117 17.05 0.03 -22.19
N ALA A 118 15.79 0.43 -22.08
CA ALA A 118 15.42 1.85 -22.05
C ALA A 118 15.96 2.56 -20.80
N ILE A 119 15.93 1.91 -19.63
CA ILE A 119 16.49 2.44 -18.38
C ILE A 119 18.01 2.59 -18.49
N TYR A 120 18.73 1.60 -19.02
CA TYR A 120 20.20 1.68 -19.12
C TYR A 120 20.64 2.77 -20.10
N ASN A 121 19.91 2.92 -21.21
CA ASN A 121 20.10 4.06 -22.12
C ASN A 121 19.84 5.40 -21.41
N TRP A 122 18.77 5.49 -20.61
CA TRP A 122 18.47 6.69 -19.83
C TRP A 122 19.55 7.00 -18.80
N LEU A 123 20.14 5.99 -18.17
CA LEU A 123 21.26 6.12 -17.22
C LEU A 123 22.60 6.43 -17.90
N ASN A 124 22.69 6.35 -19.24
CA ASN A 124 23.95 6.28 -19.98
C ASN A 124 24.89 5.17 -19.49
N LEU A 125 24.32 4.04 -19.03
CA LEU A 125 25.07 2.88 -18.57
C LEU A 125 25.38 1.96 -19.76
N ARG A 126 26.68 1.81 -20.10
CA ARG A 126 27.21 1.06 -21.25
C ARG A 126 28.26 0.02 -20.84
N GLY A 127 28.18 -0.48 -19.62
CA GLY A 127 29.27 -1.26 -19.03
C GLY A 127 28.83 -2.08 -17.82
N PRO A 128 29.78 -2.50 -16.96
CA PRO A 128 29.47 -3.26 -15.77
C PRO A 128 28.65 -2.42 -14.78
N PHE A 129 27.78 -3.10 -14.04
CA PHE A 129 27.05 -2.47 -12.95
C PHE A 129 27.98 -2.12 -11.79
N PRO A 130 27.61 -1.13 -10.95
CA PRO A 130 28.37 -0.82 -9.74
C PRO A 130 28.51 -2.05 -8.85
N ASP A 131 29.70 -2.24 -8.25
CA ASP A 131 30.00 -3.38 -7.37
C ASP A 131 28.96 -3.59 -6.26
N GLU A 132 28.37 -2.50 -5.75
CA GLU A 132 27.32 -2.56 -4.73
C GLU A 132 26.05 -3.26 -5.24
N VAL A 133 25.65 -2.96 -6.48
CA VAL A 133 24.51 -3.62 -7.13
C VAL A 133 24.82 -5.10 -7.38
N VAL A 134 26.01 -5.40 -7.92
CA VAL A 134 26.43 -6.77 -8.24
C VAL A 134 26.54 -7.65 -6.99
N LYS A 135 27.01 -7.09 -5.86
CA LYS A 135 27.11 -7.83 -4.59
C LYS A 135 25.75 -8.03 -3.91
N ALA A 136 24.83 -7.09 -4.05
CA ALA A 136 23.52 -7.16 -3.42
C ALA A 136 22.51 -8.02 -4.21
N VAL A 137 22.60 -7.99 -5.54
CA VAL A 137 21.66 -8.67 -6.44
C VAL A 137 22.30 -9.93 -6.99
N TRP A 138 22.17 -11.04 -6.27
CA TRP A 138 22.81 -12.31 -6.63
C TRP A 138 21.83 -13.39 -7.10
N ARG A 139 20.60 -13.37 -6.58
CA ARG A 139 19.58 -14.39 -6.87
C ARG A 139 18.26 -13.78 -7.30
N VAL A 140 17.36 -14.63 -7.80
CA VAL A 140 15.98 -14.26 -8.13
C VAL A 140 15.29 -13.65 -6.90
N CYS A 141 14.50 -12.61 -7.13
CA CYS A 141 13.82 -11.79 -6.13
C CYS A 141 14.73 -10.86 -5.30
N ASP A 142 16.05 -10.84 -5.50
CA ASP A 142 16.89 -9.79 -4.90
C ASP A 142 16.58 -8.42 -5.54
N ALA A 143 16.71 -7.38 -4.73
CA ALA A 143 16.54 -5.99 -5.12
C ALA A 143 17.67 -5.14 -4.54
N LYS A 144 18.07 -4.09 -5.26
CA LYS A 144 18.97 -3.07 -4.72
C LYS A 144 18.68 -1.70 -5.32
N TRP A 145 18.43 -0.72 -4.45
CA TRP A 145 18.45 0.69 -4.81
C TRP A 145 19.90 1.16 -5.01
N PHE A 146 20.10 1.91 -6.09
CA PHE A 146 21.33 2.62 -6.37
C PHE A 146 21.04 3.99 -6.98
N ARG A 147 21.82 4.99 -6.58
CA ARG A 147 21.69 6.36 -7.08
C ARG A 147 22.77 6.66 -8.12
N TYR A 148 22.38 6.81 -9.38
CA TYR A 148 23.25 7.16 -10.50
C TYR A 148 23.23 8.68 -10.71
N GLY A 149 24.01 9.42 -9.91
CA GLY A 149 23.97 10.88 -9.91
C GLY A 149 22.65 11.40 -9.33
N GLU A 150 21.81 11.98 -10.18
CA GLU A 150 20.46 12.48 -9.85
C GLU A 150 19.36 11.44 -10.13
N LYS A 151 19.72 10.25 -10.66
CA LYS A 151 18.75 9.23 -11.08
C LYS A 151 18.66 8.11 -10.05
N ASN A 152 17.45 7.83 -9.58
CA ASN A 152 17.18 6.77 -8.60
C ASN A 152 16.65 5.52 -9.29
N VAL A 153 17.35 4.39 -9.15
CA VAL A 153 16.92 3.11 -9.73
C VAL A 153 17.00 2.00 -8.71
N ILE A 154 15.96 1.16 -8.66
CA ILE A 154 15.96 -0.11 -7.94
C ILE A 154 16.07 -1.22 -8.98
N HIS A 155 17.19 -1.93 -8.98
CA HIS A 155 17.36 -3.13 -9.81
C HIS A 155 16.78 -4.32 -9.06
N VAL A 156 15.80 -5.00 -9.66
CA VAL A 156 15.11 -6.16 -9.09
C VAL A 156 15.11 -7.31 -10.08
N ILE A 157 15.42 -8.51 -9.60
CA ILE A 157 15.32 -9.72 -10.42
C ILE A 157 13.95 -10.33 -10.20
N GLY A 158 13.10 -10.31 -11.23
CA GLY A 158 11.80 -10.98 -11.20
C GLY A 158 11.93 -12.50 -11.40
N PRO A 159 10.98 -13.31 -10.88
CA PRO A 159 10.87 -14.71 -11.28
C PRO A 159 10.59 -14.86 -12.78
N ASP A 160 11.08 -15.94 -13.39
CA ASP A 160 10.77 -16.29 -14.77
C ASP A 160 9.67 -17.35 -14.83
N PHE A 161 8.52 -16.99 -15.40
CA PHE A 161 7.35 -17.86 -15.51
C PHE A 161 7.26 -18.59 -16.85
N ARG A 162 8.28 -18.48 -17.72
CA ARG A 162 8.33 -19.24 -18.98
C ARG A 162 8.54 -20.74 -18.76
N GLU A 163 9.29 -21.09 -17.74
CA GLU A 163 9.68 -22.47 -17.44
C GLU A 163 8.86 -23.02 -16.28
N GLY A 164 8.30 -24.21 -16.45
CA GLY A 164 7.55 -24.92 -15.42
C GLY A 164 6.03 -24.70 -15.44
N THR A 165 5.35 -25.42 -14.54
CA THR A 165 3.91 -25.29 -14.31
C THR A 165 3.68 -24.49 -13.04
N TRP A 166 3.18 -23.27 -13.20
CA TRP A 166 2.92 -22.35 -12.09
C TRP A 166 1.43 -22.29 -11.80
N SER A 167 1.04 -22.52 -10.55
CA SER A 167 -0.28 -22.05 -10.10
C SER A 167 -0.26 -20.54 -9.88
N GLU A 168 -1.43 -19.89 -10.00
CA GLU A 168 -1.57 -18.45 -9.70
C GLU A 168 -1.07 -18.11 -8.29
N ARG A 169 -1.30 -19.01 -7.32
CA ARG A 169 -0.87 -18.85 -5.93
C ARG A 169 0.65 -18.93 -5.78
N GLU A 170 1.30 -19.91 -6.40
CA GLU A 170 2.76 -20.04 -6.34
C GLU A 170 3.44 -18.86 -7.04
N ALA A 171 2.93 -18.47 -8.20
CA ALA A 171 3.43 -17.31 -8.93
C ALA A 171 3.30 -16.02 -8.09
N ALA A 172 2.14 -15.82 -7.44
CA ALA A 172 1.93 -14.65 -6.60
C ALA A 172 2.85 -14.67 -5.37
N LEU A 173 3.07 -15.83 -4.74
CA LEU A 173 3.97 -15.97 -3.60
C LEU A 173 5.42 -15.66 -3.99
N GLU A 174 5.92 -16.19 -5.10
CA GLU A 174 7.28 -15.92 -5.55
C GLU A 174 7.44 -14.45 -5.98
N LEU A 175 6.49 -13.92 -6.74
CA LEU A 175 6.47 -12.52 -7.15
C LEU A 175 6.38 -11.55 -5.96
N SER A 176 5.71 -11.94 -4.88
CA SER A 176 5.62 -11.12 -3.65
C SER A 176 6.99 -10.89 -3.02
N ARG A 177 7.95 -11.82 -3.17
CA ARG A 177 9.31 -11.64 -2.65
C ARG A 177 10.05 -10.54 -3.39
N ALA A 178 9.92 -10.51 -4.72
CA ALA A 178 10.50 -9.47 -5.56
C ALA A 178 9.89 -8.10 -5.23
N TYR A 179 8.55 -8.00 -5.14
CA TYR A 179 7.90 -6.75 -4.73
C TYR A 179 8.26 -6.32 -3.32
N ARG A 180 8.33 -7.25 -2.35
CA ARG A 180 8.70 -6.92 -0.96
C ARG A 180 10.08 -6.29 -0.93
N ASN A 181 11.05 -6.90 -1.60
CA ASN A 181 12.41 -6.37 -1.63
C ASN A 181 12.48 -5.04 -2.39
N ALA A 182 11.74 -4.88 -3.48
CA ALA A 182 11.62 -3.59 -4.18
C ALA A 182 11.04 -2.48 -3.29
N LEU A 183 9.98 -2.79 -2.55
CA LEU A 183 9.33 -1.85 -1.64
C LEU A 183 10.24 -1.49 -0.45
N HIS A 184 10.99 -2.46 0.07
CA HIS A 184 11.98 -2.21 1.12
C HIS A 184 13.08 -1.25 0.63
N GLU A 185 13.65 -1.49 -0.55
CA GLU A 185 14.64 -0.60 -1.16
C GLU A 185 14.06 0.78 -1.48
N PHE A 186 12.78 0.88 -1.83
CA PHE A 186 12.10 2.17 -2.00
C PHE A 186 11.97 2.93 -0.67
N VAL A 187 11.68 2.24 0.44
CA VAL A 187 11.68 2.86 1.77
C VAL A 187 13.05 3.42 2.14
N MET A 188 14.12 2.71 1.76
CA MET A 188 15.51 3.15 1.98
C MET A 188 15.94 4.29 1.05
N SER A 189 15.24 4.46 -0.08
CA SER A 189 15.53 5.52 -1.03
C SER A 189 15.01 6.89 -0.57
N GLU A 190 15.61 7.95 -1.10
CA GLU A 190 15.22 9.33 -0.82
C GLU A 190 13.98 9.79 -1.62
N GLY A 191 13.50 8.98 -2.57
CA GLY A 191 12.42 9.36 -3.49
C GLY A 191 11.02 9.25 -2.88
N ASP A 192 10.11 10.05 -3.42
CA ASP A 192 8.70 10.11 -3.01
C ASP A 192 7.77 9.28 -3.89
N VAL A 193 8.15 9.07 -5.16
CA VAL A 193 7.33 8.37 -6.14
C VAL A 193 8.05 7.10 -6.60
N LEU A 194 7.43 5.94 -6.40
CA LEU A 194 7.91 4.68 -6.97
C LEU A 194 7.23 4.42 -8.30
N ARG A 195 7.99 4.40 -9.40
CA ARG A 195 7.51 3.95 -10.71
C ARG A 195 7.94 2.52 -10.97
N VAL A 196 6.98 1.62 -11.02
CA VAL A 196 7.23 0.19 -11.20
C VAL A 196 6.39 -0.36 -12.34
N ALA A 197 7.02 -0.99 -13.32
CA ALA A 197 6.29 -1.83 -14.27
C ALA A 197 5.94 -3.16 -13.59
N PRO A 198 4.88 -3.87 -14.01
CA PRO A 198 4.60 -5.19 -13.48
C PRO A 198 5.82 -6.11 -13.61
N ILE A 199 6.38 -6.53 -12.48
CA ILE A 199 7.57 -7.39 -12.43
C ILE A 199 7.23 -8.72 -13.11
N SER A 200 8.20 -9.28 -13.84
CA SER A 200 8.04 -10.53 -14.62
C SER A 200 7.02 -10.45 -15.76
N HIS A 201 6.71 -9.24 -16.24
CA HIS A 201 5.86 -9.04 -17.41
C HIS A 201 6.61 -9.20 -18.74
N GLY A 202 5.88 -9.27 -19.85
CA GLY A 202 6.43 -9.37 -21.20
C GLY A 202 6.98 -10.76 -21.48
N VAL A 203 8.28 -10.87 -21.75
CA VAL A 203 8.90 -12.16 -22.09
C VAL A 203 8.86 -13.13 -20.91
N HIS A 204 9.07 -12.63 -19.68
CA HIS A 204 9.14 -13.47 -18.48
C HIS A 204 7.78 -13.94 -17.95
N SER A 205 6.66 -13.44 -18.48
CA SER A 205 5.34 -13.84 -17.96
C SER A 205 4.92 -15.23 -18.39
N GLY A 206 5.53 -15.76 -19.46
CA GLY A 206 5.24 -17.09 -19.96
C GLY A 206 3.73 -17.35 -20.17
N PRO A 207 3.23 -18.55 -19.79
CA PRO A 207 1.81 -18.89 -19.86
C PRO A 207 0.89 -18.02 -18.99
N LEU A 208 1.44 -17.33 -17.99
CA LEU A 208 0.67 -16.53 -17.03
C LEU A 208 0.36 -15.11 -17.51
N TYR A 209 0.77 -14.71 -18.72
CA TYR A 209 0.60 -13.34 -19.23
C TYR A 209 -0.82 -12.77 -18.99
N SER A 210 -1.86 -13.55 -19.32
CA SER A 210 -3.26 -13.12 -19.16
C SER A 210 -3.74 -13.06 -17.70
N GLN A 211 -3.12 -13.86 -16.82
CA GLN A 211 -3.43 -13.94 -15.39
C GLN A 211 -2.51 -13.06 -14.53
N LEU A 212 -1.50 -12.44 -15.14
CA LEU A 212 -0.52 -11.63 -14.41
C LEU A 212 -1.13 -10.43 -13.66
N PRO A 213 -2.19 -9.75 -14.13
CA PRO A 213 -2.79 -8.63 -13.39
C PRO A 213 -3.31 -9.01 -11.99
N PRO A 214 -4.20 -10.01 -11.80
CA PRO A 214 -4.62 -10.43 -10.45
C PRO A 214 -3.47 -11.03 -9.62
N ILE A 215 -2.52 -11.72 -10.26
CA ILE A 215 -1.31 -12.23 -9.59
C ILE A 215 -0.47 -11.07 -9.05
N THR A 216 -0.29 -10.00 -9.83
CA THR A 216 0.47 -8.80 -9.45
C THR A 216 -0.17 -8.09 -8.27
N GLN A 217 -1.49 -7.89 -8.28
CA GLN A 217 -2.20 -7.30 -7.15
C GLN A 217 -2.03 -8.15 -5.87
N SER A 218 -2.23 -9.47 -5.99
CA SER A 218 -2.06 -10.39 -4.86
C SER A 218 -0.62 -10.39 -4.33
N ALA A 219 0.37 -10.35 -5.23
CA ALA A 219 1.78 -10.28 -4.89
C ALA A 219 2.14 -8.98 -4.16
N LEU A 220 1.59 -7.84 -4.59
CA LEU A 220 1.78 -6.54 -3.93
C LEU A 220 1.15 -6.49 -2.53
N SER A 221 -0.05 -7.05 -2.38
CA SER A 221 -0.71 -7.23 -1.08
C SER A 221 0.16 -8.05 -0.12
N MET A 222 0.55 -9.26 -0.53
CA MET A 222 1.41 -10.13 0.27
C MET A 222 2.78 -9.52 0.54
N ALA A 223 3.36 -8.81 -0.43
CA ALA A 223 4.63 -8.11 -0.26
C ALA A 223 4.54 -7.06 0.84
N PHE A 224 3.48 -6.26 0.84
CA PHE A 224 3.25 -5.26 1.87
C PHE A 224 3.07 -5.90 3.25
N GLU A 225 2.31 -6.99 3.38
CA GLU A 225 2.14 -7.68 4.66
C GLU A 225 3.45 -8.26 5.22
N GLN A 226 4.36 -8.69 4.34
CA GLN A 226 5.68 -9.25 4.71
C GLN A 226 6.69 -8.17 5.15
N LEU A 227 6.43 -6.89 4.89
CA LEU A 227 7.33 -5.81 5.28
C LEU A 227 7.35 -5.58 6.80
N HIS A 228 8.48 -5.03 7.26
CA HIS A 228 8.59 -4.59 8.65
C HIS A 228 7.53 -3.51 8.95
N ILE A 229 7.12 -3.38 10.23
CA ILE A 229 6.07 -2.43 10.61
C ILE A 229 6.42 -0.98 10.26
N PHE A 230 7.69 -0.59 10.44
CA PHE A 230 8.17 0.75 10.08
C PHE A 230 8.14 1.00 8.57
N ASP A 231 8.51 0.02 7.76
CA ASP A 231 8.48 0.13 6.30
C ASP A 231 7.03 0.31 5.80
N ARG A 232 6.08 -0.44 6.39
CA ARG A 232 4.66 -0.29 6.09
C ARG A 232 4.14 1.11 6.43
N GLU A 233 4.45 1.61 7.63
CA GLU A 233 4.05 2.97 8.03
C GLU A 233 4.65 4.03 7.11
N TYR A 234 5.92 3.87 6.71
CA TYR A 234 6.58 4.77 5.78
C TYR A 234 5.91 4.78 4.41
N LEU A 235 5.61 3.61 3.85
CA LEU A 235 4.89 3.47 2.57
C LEU A 235 3.48 4.06 2.62
N LEU A 236 2.85 4.13 3.80
CA LEU A 236 1.50 4.69 3.95
C LEU A 236 1.48 6.23 4.09
N ARG A 237 2.62 6.90 4.33
CA ARG A 237 2.68 8.38 4.45
C ARG A 237 2.15 9.12 3.23
N GLN A 238 1.41 10.21 3.42
CA GLN A 238 0.70 10.91 2.32
C GLN A 238 1.59 11.45 1.19
N ASP A 239 2.86 11.73 1.49
CA ASP A 239 3.85 12.22 0.53
C ASP A 239 4.40 11.14 -0.39
N LYS A 240 4.32 9.87 0.00
CA LYS A 240 4.73 8.75 -0.86
C LYS A 240 3.65 8.41 -1.88
N SER A 241 4.02 8.00 -3.08
CA SER A 241 3.11 7.47 -4.08
C SER A 241 3.72 6.28 -4.83
N ILE A 242 2.88 5.38 -5.32
CA ILE A 242 3.31 4.21 -6.08
C ILE A 242 2.53 4.19 -7.39
N GLU A 243 3.25 4.24 -8.49
CA GLU A 243 2.72 4.22 -9.84
C GLU A 243 3.04 2.87 -10.50
N LEU A 244 1.99 2.06 -10.69
CA LEU A 244 2.08 0.83 -11.49
C LEU A 244 2.01 1.20 -12.97
N CYS A 245 3.18 1.30 -13.58
CA CYS A 245 3.43 1.81 -14.92
C CYS A 245 3.13 0.75 -15.99
N ILE A 246 2.06 0.95 -16.77
CA ILE A 246 1.67 0.03 -17.84
C ILE A 246 2.07 0.62 -19.20
N PHE A 247 3.09 0.01 -19.80
CA PHE A 247 3.69 0.49 -21.04
C PHE A 247 2.79 0.29 -22.27
N MET A 248 2.15 -0.87 -22.42
CA MET A 248 1.30 -1.15 -23.57
C MET A 248 -0.13 -0.71 -23.31
N ASN A 249 -0.67 0.14 -24.18
CA ASN A 249 -2.04 0.63 -24.04
C ASN A 249 -3.08 -0.49 -23.97
N ARG A 250 -2.88 -1.61 -24.69
CA ARG A 250 -3.79 -2.76 -24.69
C ARG A 250 -3.89 -3.50 -23.34
N GLU A 251 -2.86 -3.42 -22.51
CA GLU A 251 -2.81 -4.08 -21.19
C GLU A 251 -3.43 -3.21 -20.10
N TRP A 252 -3.59 -1.91 -20.38
CA TRP A 252 -4.08 -0.91 -19.45
C TRP A 252 -5.38 -1.33 -18.76
N ASP A 253 -6.38 -1.71 -19.56
CA ASP A 253 -7.70 -2.05 -19.05
C ASP A 253 -7.67 -3.29 -18.15
N MET A 254 -6.79 -4.25 -18.44
CA MET A 254 -6.64 -5.47 -17.63
C MET A 254 -6.17 -5.15 -16.21
N TYR A 255 -5.14 -4.31 -16.08
CA TYR A 255 -4.66 -3.86 -14.77
C TYR A 255 -5.63 -2.90 -14.10
N MET A 256 -6.19 -1.95 -14.86
CA MET A 256 -7.11 -0.95 -14.30
C MET A 256 -8.35 -1.60 -13.67
N ASN A 257 -8.90 -2.66 -14.29
CA ASN A 257 -10.06 -3.36 -13.75
C ASN A 257 -9.76 -4.07 -12.41
N VAL A 258 -8.58 -4.68 -12.28
CA VAL A 258 -8.16 -5.37 -11.05
C VAL A 258 -7.97 -4.38 -9.89
N PHE A 259 -7.29 -3.25 -10.14
CA PHE A 259 -7.00 -2.27 -9.10
C PHE A 259 -8.20 -1.35 -8.78
N LYS A 260 -9.10 -1.06 -9.73
CA LYS A 260 -10.35 -0.30 -9.47
C LYS A 260 -11.34 -1.02 -8.57
N ASN A 261 -11.39 -2.36 -8.63
CA ASN A 261 -12.36 -3.14 -7.85
C ASN A 261 -12.21 -2.91 -6.34
N GLN A 262 -11.01 -2.54 -5.87
CA GLN A 262 -10.78 -2.19 -4.46
C GLN A 262 -11.08 -0.73 -4.11
N GLN A 263 -11.02 0.20 -5.06
CA GLN A 263 -11.45 1.58 -4.83
C GLN A 263 -12.98 1.70 -4.68
N LYS A 264 -13.75 0.85 -5.39
CA LYS A 264 -15.22 0.88 -5.35
C LYS A 264 -15.84 0.22 -4.11
N LEU A 265 -15.12 -0.65 -3.40
CA LEU A 265 -15.66 -1.45 -2.29
C LEU A 265 -16.08 -0.63 -1.04
N LEU A 266 -15.82 0.67 -0.98
CA LEU A 266 -16.25 1.55 0.13
C LEU A 266 -16.94 2.85 -0.35
N ALA A 267 -17.44 2.91 -1.58
CA ALA A 267 -18.17 4.09 -2.08
C ALA A 267 -19.68 4.07 -1.72
N PHE A 268 -20.07 3.42 -0.61
CA PHE A 268 -21.44 3.34 -0.11
C PHE A 268 -21.53 3.69 1.39
#